data_AF-A0A3A4RHE1-F1
#
_entry.id   AF-A0A3A4RHE1-F1
#
_cell.length_a   1.000
_cell.length_b   1.000
_cell.length_c   1.000
_cell.angle_alpha   90.00
_cell.angle_beta   90.00
_cell.angle_gamma   90.00
#
_symmetry.space_group_name_H-M   'P 1'
#
loop_
_entity.id
_entity.type
_entity.pdbx_description
1 polymer ?
#
loop_
_entity_poly.entity_id
_entity_poly.type
_entity_poly.pdbx_seq_one_letter_code
_entity_poly.pdbx_strand_id
1 'polypeptide(L)'
;MKHLCMAVVILCLSSIAFADTIDDAIQQLSSPEEDVREEAVAFLGGRGDDRAFEPLLNALNDTSEDVREEAVRALSKLGKPEACPALIKILNDDSFGVRREAIKALELIGDDAAAEALEKLAATTSNPWTSDHAAKAAVKIRMRGTVNDFTGE
;
A
#
# COMPACT_ATOMS: atom_id res chain seq x y z
N MET A 1 32.06 15.24 33.49
CA MET A 1 30.58 15.39 33.39
C MET A 1 30.12 15.50 31.92
N LYS A 2 30.56 14.60 31.02
CA LYS A 2 30.16 14.61 29.60
C LYS A 2 29.65 13.25 29.09
N HIS A 3 29.45 12.27 29.99
CA HIS A 3 29.07 10.90 29.61
C HIS A 3 27.70 10.47 30.15
N LEU A 4 26.95 11.36 30.81
CA LEU A 4 25.62 11.03 31.35
C LEU A 4 24.46 11.26 30.36
N CYS A 5 24.69 11.99 29.26
CA CYS A 5 23.63 12.31 28.30
C CYS A 5 23.35 11.19 27.28
N MET A 6 24.28 10.25 27.11
CA MET A 6 24.14 9.15 26.13
C MET A 6 23.30 7.98 26.69
N ALA A 7 23.34 7.75 28.01
CA ALA A 7 22.56 6.69 28.65
C ALA A 7 21.06 7.03 28.79
N VAL A 8 20.70 8.31 28.87
CA VAL A 8 19.29 8.74 28.97
C VAL A 8 18.58 8.68 27.60
N VAL A 9 19.31 8.85 26.50
CA VAL A 9 18.76 8.69 25.14
C VAL A 9 18.42 7.22 24.84
N ILE A 10 19.17 6.27 25.39
CA ILE A 10 18.98 4.82 25.16
C ILE A 10 17.75 4.27 25.89
N LEU A 11 17.34 4.85 27.03
CA LEU A 11 16.16 4.38 27.78
C LEU A 11 14.81 4.88 27.21
N CYS A 12 14.82 5.87 26.28
CA CYS A 12 13.61 6.26 25.54
C CYS A 12 13.39 5.43 24.25
N LEU A 13 14.35 4.60 23.85
CA LEU A 13 14.30 3.81 22.61
C LEU A 13 13.71 2.40 22.77
N SER A 14 13.27 2.01 23.98
CA SER A 14 12.62 0.71 24.18
C SER A 14 11.17 0.65 23.68
N SER A 15 10.62 1.74 23.13
CA SER A 15 9.24 1.80 22.64
C SER A 15 9.05 2.45 21.26
N ILE A 16 10.12 2.83 20.55
CA ILE A 16 9.99 3.30 19.17
C ILE A 16 11.14 2.71 18.35
N ALA A 17 10.86 1.63 17.64
CA ALA A 17 11.80 0.97 16.77
C ALA A 17 11.86 1.73 15.43
N PHE A 18 12.54 2.87 15.38
CA PHE A 18 12.84 3.50 14.10
C PHE A 18 13.73 2.54 13.29
N ALA A 19 13.21 1.99 12.19
CA ALA A 19 14.06 1.31 11.23
C ALA A 19 15.11 2.29 10.69
N ASP A 20 16.39 1.91 10.76
CA ASP A 20 17.48 2.71 10.18
C ASP A 20 17.78 2.28 8.74
N THR A 21 17.47 1.03 8.37
CA THR A 21 17.70 0.47 7.04
C THR A 21 16.45 -0.20 6.45
N ILE A 22 16.46 -0.44 5.13
CA ILE A 22 15.40 -1.18 4.44
C ILE A 22 15.27 -2.60 5.00
N ASP A 23 16.39 -3.27 5.27
CA ASP A 23 16.38 -4.65 5.74
C ASP A 23 15.86 -4.73 7.19
N ASP A 24 16.17 -3.75 8.03
CA ASP A 24 15.59 -3.65 9.39
C ASP A 24 14.08 -3.43 9.33
N ALA A 25 13.61 -2.52 8.47
CA ALA A 25 12.18 -2.28 8.29
C ALA A 25 11.45 -3.55 7.79
N ILE A 26 12.05 -4.30 6.86
CA ILE A 26 11.48 -5.59 6.41
C ILE A 26 11.37 -6.58 7.58
N GLN A 27 12.35 -6.63 8.48
CA GLN A 27 12.26 -7.48 9.68
C GLN A 27 11.15 -7.03 10.64
N GLN A 28 11.00 -5.71 10.83
CA GLN A 28 10.01 -5.12 11.73
C GLN A 28 8.55 -5.39 11.31
N LEU A 29 8.29 -5.71 10.04
CA LEU A 29 6.97 -6.15 9.58
C LEU A 29 6.44 -7.40 10.29
N SER A 30 7.31 -8.17 10.97
CA SER A 30 6.91 -9.34 11.77
C SER A 30 6.77 -9.03 13.27
N SER A 31 6.83 -7.75 13.66
CA SER A 31 6.70 -7.33 15.06
C SER A 31 5.34 -7.72 15.65
N PRO A 32 5.28 -8.17 16.92
CA PRO A 32 4.00 -8.35 17.59
C PRO A 32 3.25 -7.02 17.79
N GLU A 33 3.98 -5.92 17.91
CA GLU A 33 3.42 -4.58 18.12
C GLU A 33 2.96 -3.98 16.78
N GLU A 34 1.70 -3.58 16.72
CA GLU A 34 1.06 -3.00 15.54
C GLU A 34 1.74 -1.71 15.06
N ASP A 35 1.98 -0.77 15.98
CA ASP A 35 2.62 0.52 15.68
C ASP A 35 3.98 0.34 14.99
N VAL A 36 4.75 -0.68 15.39
CA VAL A 36 6.05 -1.00 14.79
C VAL A 36 5.88 -1.53 13.36
N ARG A 37 4.85 -2.36 13.11
CA ARG A 37 4.56 -2.85 11.76
C ARG A 37 4.10 -1.71 10.85
N GLU A 38 3.21 -0.84 11.34
CA GLU A 38 2.73 0.32 10.58
C GLU A 38 3.89 1.28 10.23
N GLU A 39 4.75 1.61 11.20
CA GLU A 39 5.91 2.47 10.98
C GLU A 39 6.90 1.85 9.97
N ALA A 40 7.12 0.54 10.04
CA ALA A 40 7.94 -0.18 9.07
C ALA A 40 7.35 -0.10 7.65
N VAL A 41 6.04 -0.30 7.49
CA VAL A 41 5.35 -0.15 6.20
C VAL A 41 5.49 1.27 5.66
N ALA A 42 5.24 2.28 6.50
CA ALA A 42 5.35 3.69 6.14
C ALA A 42 6.77 4.05 5.71
N PHE A 43 7.78 3.57 6.44
CA PHE A 43 9.19 3.75 6.13
C PHE A 43 9.54 3.16 4.77
N LEU A 44 9.17 1.89 4.54
CA LEU A 44 9.44 1.19 3.28
C LEU A 44 8.80 1.90 2.08
N GLY A 45 7.53 2.28 2.20
CA GLY A 45 6.82 3.05 1.17
C GLY A 45 7.44 4.42 0.91
N GLY A 46 7.94 5.08 1.96
CA GLY A 46 8.61 6.38 1.86
C GLY A 46 10.00 6.31 1.19
N ARG A 47 10.65 5.14 1.17
CA ARG A 47 11.93 4.96 0.48
C ARG A 47 11.76 4.55 -0.98
N GLY A 48 10.68 3.86 -1.32
CA GLY A 48 10.45 3.38 -2.68
C GLY A 48 11.53 2.40 -3.17
N ASP A 49 12.20 1.69 -2.26
CA ASP A 49 13.17 0.65 -2.61
C ASP A 49 12.42 -0.58 -3.11
N ASP A 50 12.82 -1.10 -4.26
CA ASP A 50 12.22 -2.25 -4.92
C ASP A 50 12.19 -3.52 -4.05
N ARG A 51 13.15 -3.67 -3.14
CA ARG A 51 13.18 -4.79 -2.18
C ARG A 51 11.97 -4.80 -1.25
N ALA A 52 11.33 -3.66 -1.06
CA ALA A 52 10.13 -3.53 -0.24
C ALA A 52 8.87 -4.08 -0.93
N PHE A 53 8.87 -4.31 -2.24
CA PHE A 53 7.65 -4.62 -2.99
C PHE A 53 6.94 -5.88 -2.48
N GLU A 54 7.63 -7.03 -2.42
CA GLU A 54 7.06 -8.29 -1.91
C GLU A 54 6.70 -8.22 -0.41
N PRO A 55 7.55 -7.66 0.48
CA PRO A 55 7.16 -7.42 1.87
C PRO A 55 5.89 -6.58 2.03
N LEU A 56 5.73 -5.51 1.23
CA LEU A 56 4.54 -4.66 1.26
C LEU A 56 3.30 -5.38 0.71
N LEU A 57 3.44 -6.24 -0.30
CA LEU A 57 2.34 -7.10 -0.76
C LEU A 57 1.87 -8.04 0.34
N ASN A 58 2.78 -8.58 1.16
CA ASN A 58 2.41 -9.42 2.29
C ASN A 58 1.67 -8.63 3.38
N ALA A 59 2.09 -7.39 3.64
CA ALA A 59 1.47 -6.50 4.64
C ALA A 59 0.01 -6.14 4.31
N LEU A 60 -0.44 -6.31 3.06
CA LEU A 60 -1.86 -6.22 2.69
C LEU A 60 -2.75 -7.28 3.39
N ASN A 61 -2.17 -8.29 4.02
CA ASN A 61 -2.89 -9.31 4.78
C ASN A 61 -2.71 -9.17 6.29
N ASP A 62 -2.18 -8.03 6.78
CA ASP A 62 -2.01 -7.80 8.20
C ASP A 62 -3.35 -7.84 8.95
N THR A 63 -3.31 -8.27 10.21
CA THR A 63 -4.49 -8.29 11.07
C THR A 63 -5.04 -6.90 11.38
N SER A 64 -4.16 -5.89 11.46
CA SER A 64 -4.54 -4.49 11.67
C SER A 64 -5.01 -3.85 10.36
N GLU A 65 -6.13 -3.13 10.42
CA GLU A 65 -6.60 -2.35 9.27
C GLU A 65 -5.69 -1.16 8.95
N ASP A 66 -5.04 -0.57 9.95
CA ASP A 66 -4.13 0.57 9.77
C ASP A 66 -2.86 0.13 9.02
N VAL A 67 -2.30 -1.03 9.37
CA VAL A 67 -1.17 -1.62 8.64
C VAL A 67 -1.56 -1.96 7.20
N ARG A 68 -2.75 -2.53 6.97
CA ARG A 68 -3.24 -2.82 5.60
C ARG A 68 -3.46 -1.53 4.80
N GLU A 69 -4.04 -0.50 5.38
CA GLU A 69 -4.25 0.79 4.71
C GLU A 69 -2.91 1.45 4.34
N GLU A 70 -1.93 1.45 5.25
CA GLU A 70 -0.61 2.01 4.95
C GLU A 70 0.15 1.15 3.93
N ALA A 71 -0.05 -0.17 3.89
CA ALA A 71 0.53 -1.04 2.88
C ALA A 71 0.00 -0.72 1.48
N VAL A 72 -1.30 -0.44 1.35
CA VAL A 72 -1.89 0.06 0.10
C VAL A 72 -1.25 1.38 -0.33
N ARG A 73 -1.10 2.33 0.60
CA ARG A 73 -0.45 3.62 0.31
C ARG A 73 1.00 3.45 -0.09
N ALA A 74 1.74 2.57 0.58
CA ALA A 74 3.12 2.27 0.28
C ALA A 74 3.27 1.68 -1.14
N LEU A 75 2.49 0.66 -1.49
CA LEU A 75 2.49 0.08 -2.84
C LEU A 75 2.11 1.10 -3.93
N SER A 76 1.16 1.99 -3.64
CA SER A 76 0.80 3.11 -4.50
C SER A 76 1.98 4.06 -4.74
N LYS A 77 2.77 4.38 -3.69
CA LYS A 77 3.99 5.19 -3.79
C LYS A 77 5.10 4.50 -4.60
N LEU A 78 5.22 3.18 -4.52
CA LEU A 78 6.14 2.42 -5.37
C LEU A 78 5.76 2.49 -6.86
N GLY A 79 4.48 2.73 -7.17
CA GLY A 79 4.03 3.03 -8.53
C GLY A 79 4.06 1.84 -9.49
N LYS A 80 4.14 0.61 -8.97
CA LYS A 80 4.31 -0.62 -9.75
C LYS A 80 2.95 -1.25 -10.11
N PRO A 81 2.55 -1.28 -11.39
CA PRO A 81 1.30 -1.90 -11.83
C PRO A 81 1.18 -3.38 -11.42
N GLU A 82 2.30 -4.06 -11.15
CA GLU A 82 2.37 -5.43 -10.64
C GLU A 82 1.61 -5.62 -9.31
N ALA A 83 1.36 -4.55 -8.54
CA ALA A 83 0.55 -4.61 -7.32
C ALA A 83 -0.96 -4.69 -7.60
N CYS A 84 -1.43 -4.35 -8.81
CA CYS A 84 -2.86 -4.25 -9.13
C CYS A 84 -3.65 -5.53 -8.83
N PRO A 85 -3.19 -6.75 -9.15
CA PRO A 85 -3.94 -7.96 -8.81
C PRO A 85 -4.17 -8.13 -7.31
N ALA A 86 -3.23 -7.71 -6.47
CA ALA A 86 -3.38 -7.75 -5.02
C ALA A 86 -4.36 -6.66 -4.54
N LEU A 87 -4.19 -5.42 -5.02
CA LEU A 87 -5.07 -4.30 -4.68
C LEU A 87 -6.53 -4.53 -5.12
N ILE A 88 -6.77 -5.23 -6.23
CA ILE A 88 -8.12 -5.61 -6.66
C ILE A 88 -8.77 -6.56 -5.64
N LYS A 89 -8.02 -7.48 -5.04
CA LYS A 89 -8.56 -8.36 -3.99
C LYS A 89 -8.96 -7.57 -2.74
N ILE A 90 -8.19 -6.53 -2.41
CA ILE A 90 -8.43 -5.62 -1.28
C ILE A 90 -9.76 -4.86 -1.41
N LEU A 91 -10.38 -4.81 -2.59
CA LEU A 91 -11.73 -4.27 -2.75
C LEU A 91 -12.82 -5.08 -2.03
N ASN A 92 -12.48 -6.23 -1.46
CA ASN A 92 -13.33 -7.03 -0.57
C ASN A 92 -12.87 -6.99 0.91
N ASP A 93 -11.92 -6.13 1.27
CA ASP A 93 -11.50 -5.95 2.67
C ASP A 93 -12.68 -5.53 3.54
N ASP A 94 -12.71 -5.95 4.81
CA ASP A 94 -13.78 -5.60 5.74
C ASP A 94 -13.79 -4.09 6.06
N SER A 95 -12.60 -3.47 6.09
CA SER A 95 -12.44 -2.05 6.38
C SER A 95 -12.75 -1.17 5.17
N PHE A 96 -13.68 -0.24 5.35
CA PHE A 96 -14.02 0.74 4.31
C PHE A 96 -12.83 1.66 3.97
N GLY A 97 -11.99 2.00 4.96
CA GLY A 97 -10.80 2.83 4.76
C GLY A 97 -9.83 2.18 3.78
N VAL A 98 -9.48 0.92 4.06
CA VAL A 98 -8.62 0.08 3.23
C VAL A 98 -9.18 -0.07 1.82
N ARG A 99 -10.47 -0.41 1.66
CA ARG A 99 -11.10 -0.55 0.33
C ARG A 99 -11.02 0.73 -0.50
N ARG A 100 -11.32 1.88 0.12
CA ARG A 100 -11.27 3.19 -0.56
C ARG A 100 -9.85 3.52 -1.00
N GLU A 101 -8.86 3.24 -0.15
CA GLU A 101 -7.47 3.50 -0.49
C GLU A 101 -6.98 2.60 -1.62
N ALA A 102 -7.45 1.35 -1.68
CA ALA A 102 -7.13 0.44 -2.78
C ALA A 102 -7.66 0.95 -4.13
N ILE A 103 -8.87 1.52 -4.17
CA ILE A 103 -9.38 2.19 -5.38
C ILE A 103 -8.47 3.34 -5.80
N LYS A 104 -8.06 4.23 -4.89
CA LYS A 104 -7.16 5.34 -5.23
C LYS A 104 -5.82 4.84 -5.76
N ALA A 105 -5.26 3.80 -5.13
CA ALA A 105 -4.01 3.19 -5.56
C ALA A 105 -4.14 2.60 -6.98
N LEU A 106 -5.20 1.84 -7.24
CA LEU A 106 -5.50 1.28 -8.57
C LEU A 106 -5.72 2.38 -9.61
N GLU A 107 -6.42 3.45 -9.27
CA GLU A 107 -6.57 4.60 -10.16
C GLU A 107 -5.23 5.27 -10.45
N LEU A 108 -4.26 5.27 -9.53
CA LEU A 108 -2.95 5.88 -9.71
C LEU A 108 -1.99 5.01 -10.52
N ILE A 109 -1.92 3.71 -10.21
CA ILE A 109 -0.88 2.81 -10.75
C ILE A 109 -1.42 1.81 -11.78
N GLY A 110 -2.74 1.71 -11.94
CA GLY A 110 -3.38 0.74 -12.82
C GLY A 110 -3.06 0.93 -14.29
N ASP A 111 -2.89 -0.17 -15.01
CA ASP A 111 -2.75 -0.20 -16.45
C ASP A 111 -4.03 -0.73 -17.12
N ASP A 112 -3.98 -0.93 -18.43
CA ASP A 112 -5.10 -1.47 -19.20
C ASP A 112 -5.53 -2.87 -18.72
N ALA A 113 -4.59 -3.68 -18.22
CA ALA A 113 -4.90 -5.00 -17.66
C ALA A 113 -5.65 -4.87 -16.33
N ALA A 114 -5.26 -3.93 -15.47
CA ALA A 114 -5.99 -3.60 -14.25
C ALA A 114 -7.42 -3.08 -14.55
N ALA A 115 -7.58 -2.24 -15.58
CA ALA A 115 -8.89 -1.75 -16.00
C ALA A 115 -9.82 -2.90 -16.46
N GLU A 116 -9.32 -3.82 -17.29
CA GLU A 116 -10.09 -4.99 -17.72
C GLU A 116 -10.49 -5.89 -16.54
N ALA A 117 -9.58 -6.12 -15.60
CA ALA A 117 -9.87 -6.90 -14.40
C ALA A 117 -10.95 -6.23 -13.51
N LEU A 118 -10.93 -4.91 -13.39
CA LEU A 118 -11.93 -4.14 -12.65
C LEU A 118 -13.30 -4.16 -13.33
N GLU A 119 -13.38 -4.07 -14.66
CA GLU A 119 -14.62 -4.20 -15.41
C GLU A 119 -15.28 -5.57 -15.19
N LYS A 120 -14.46 -6.63 -15.27
CA LYS A 120 -14.92 -7.99 -14.99
C LYS A 120 -15.40 -8.15 -13.54
N LEU A 121 -14.68 -7.58 -12.57
CA LEU A 121 -15.10 -7.59 -11.18
C LEU A 121 -16.42 -6.84 -11.00
N ALA A 122 -16.56 -5.65 -11.58
CA ALA A 122 -17.76 -4.84 -11.49
C ALA A 122 -19.00 -5.54 -12.03
N ALA A 123 -18.85 -6.32 -13.10
CA ALA A 123 -19.93 -7.09 -13.72
C ALA A 123 -20.32 -8.37 -12.96
N THR A 124 -19.45 -8.88 -12.09
CA THR A 124 -19.65 -10.19 -11.42
C THR A 124 -19.89 -10.10 -9.92
N THR A 125 -19.45 -9.01 -9.27
CA THR A 125 -19.65 -8.82 -7.84
C THR A 125 -21.11 -8.49 -7.52
N SER A 126 -21.63 -9.09 -6.44
CA SER A 126 -22.94 -8.72 -5.89
C SER A 126 -22.88 -7.53 -4.94
N ASN A 127 -21.67 -7.08 -4.56
CA ASN A 127 -21.49 -5.93 -3.68
C ASN A 127 -21.66 -4.63 -4.49
N PRO A 128 -22.70 -3.81 -4.21
CA PRO A 128 -22.96 -2.60 -5.00
C PRO A 128 -21.83 -1.57 -4.89
N TRP A 129 -21.18 -1.49 -3.71
CA TRP A 129 -20.07 -0.56 -3.51
C TRP A 129 -18.89 -0.94 -4.41
N THR A 130 -18.49 -2.22 -4.39
CA THR A 130 -17.39 -2.74 -5.21
C THR A 130 -17.71 -2.61 -6.70
N SER A 131 -18.94 -2.91 -7.11
CA SER A 131 -19.37 -2.79 -8.52
C SER A 131 -19.22 -1.36 -9.05
N ASP A 132 -19.78 -0.38 -8.35
CA ASP A 132 -19.76 1.03 -8.75
C ASP A 132 -18.34 1.61 -8.77
N HIS A 133 -17.54 1.35 -7.73
CA HIS A 133 -16.20 1.93 -7.63
C HIS A 133 -15.21 1.25 -8.57
N ALA A 134 -15.29 -0.07 -8.78
CA ALA A 134 -14.45 -0.76 -9.75
C ALA A 134 -14.72 -0.27 -11.18
N ALA A 135 -16.00 -0.10 -11.57
CA ALA A 135 -16.36 0.42 -12.89
C ALA A 135 -15.83 1.84 -13.11
N LYS A 136 -15.98 2.73 -12.12
CA LYS A 136 -15.46 4.11 -12.19
C LYS A 136 -13.95 4.16 -12.28
N ALA A 137 -13.26 3.35 -11.48
CA ALA A 137 -11.81 3.26 -11.50
C ALA A 137 -11.29 2.78 -12.87
N ALA A 138 -11.91 1.76 -13.45
CA ALA A 138 -11.57 1.27 -14.78
C ALA A 138 -11.68 2.36 -15.85
N VAL A 139 -12.79 3.11 -15.88
CA VAL A 139 -12.98 4.23 -16.80
C VAL A 139 -11.87 5.28 -16.63
N LYS A 140 -11.51 5.62 -15.40
CA LYS A 140 -10.47 6.61 -15.11
C LYS A 140 -9.09 6.15 -15.56
N ILE A 141 -8.75 4.88 -15.34
CA ILE A 141 -7.48 4.28 -15.80
C ILE A 141 -7.39 4.36 -17.33
N ARG A 142 -8.45 3.97 -18.05
CA ARG A 142 -8.52 4.04 -19.52
C ARG A 142 -8.37 5.48 -20.02
N MET A 143 -9.06 6.44 -19.40
CA MET A 143 -8.97 7.85 -19.78
C MET A 143 -7.53 8.38 -19.66
N ARG A 144 -6.77 7.97 -18.63
CA ARG A 144 -5.35 8.34 -18.52
C ARG A 144 -4.53 7.78 -19.68
N GLY A 145 -4.70 6.49 -20.01
CA GLY A 145 -4.00 5.87 -21.14
C GLY A 145 -4.24 6.64 -22.45
N THR A 146 -5.50 6.98 -22.73
CA THR A 146 -5.84 7.74 -23.95
C THR A 146 -5.19 9.12 -24.02
N VAL A 147 -5.00 9.83 -22.91
CA VAL A 147 -4.37 11.16 -22.91
C VAL A 147 -2.87 11.03 -23.24
N ASN A 148 -2.21 10.00 -22.73
CA ASN A 148 -0.79 9.77 -22.97
C ASN A 148 -0.50 9.34 -24.43
N ASP A 149 -1.42 8.61 -25.07
CA ASP A 149 -1.29 8.20 -26.47
C ASP A 149 -1.33 9.38 -27.47
N PHE A 150 -1.91 10.52 -27.10
CA PHE A 150 -1.94 11.72 -27.95
C PHE A 150 -0.77 12.68 -27.70
N THR A 151 -0.06 12.58 -26.58
CA THR A 151 1.01 13.53 -26.22
C THR A 151 2.40 13.09 -26.62
N GLY A 152 2.62 11.81 -26.99
CA GLY A 152 3.84 11.33 -27.64
C GLY A 152 5.14 11.87 -27.01
N GLU A 153 5.39 11.53 -25.74
CA GLU A 153 6.74 11.61 -25.15
C GLU A 153 7.38 10.23 -25.12
#